data_AF-A0A973TXZ4-F1
#
_entry.id   AF-A0A973TXZ4-F1
#
_cell.length_a   1.000
_cell.length_b   1.000
_cell.length_c   1.000
_cell.angle_alpha   90.00
_cell.angle_beta   90.00
_cell.angle_gamma   90.00
#
_symmetry.space_group_name_H-M   'P 1'
#
loop_
_entity.id
_entity.type
_entity.pdbx_description
1 polymer ?
#
loop_
_entity_poly.entity_id
_entity_poly.type
_entity_poly.pdbx_seq_one_letter_code
_entity_poly.pdbx_strand_id
1 'polypeptide(L)'
;MATYKTEIGVGGNWQPDADLTVHISNRKDVVPDGGPPSTGTTVTWSGDQGNGTVTFFDNGSNFSGTAQFPGEGPVGYRGTFSR
;
A
#
# COMPACT_ATOMS: atom_id res chain seq x y z
N MET A 1 -9.77 -1.60 -9.17
CA MET A 1 -9.32 -1.49 -7.76
C MET A 1 -8.48 -2.70 -7.37
N ALA A 2 -7.51 -2.51 -6.47
CA ALA A 2 -6.69 -3.56 -5.89
C ALA A 2 -6.72 -3.47 -4.36
N THR A 3 -6.92 -4.60 -3.69
CA THR A 3 -7.00 -4.69 -2.23
C THR A 3 -5.84 -5.53 -1.70
N TYR A 4 -5.26 -5.11 -0.57
CA TYR A 4 -4.11 -5.74 0.05
C TYR A 4 -4.38 -6.00 1.52
N LYS A 5 -3.99 -7.17 2.01
CA LYS A 5 -3.82 -7.44 3.44
C LYS A 5 -2.51 -6.80 3.88
N THR A 6 -2.56 -5.99 4.92
CA THR A 6 -1.47 -5.09 5.28
C THR A 6 -0.91 -5.42 6.65
N GLU A 7 0.34 -5.00 6.84
CA GLU A 7 1.01 -5.02 8.12
C GLU A 7 1.79 -3.71 8.29
N ILE A 8 1.84 -3.22 9.54
CA ILE A 8 2.70 -2.11 9.94
C ILE A 8 3.85 -2.63 10.80
N GLY A 9 5.02 -2.01 10.66
CA GLY A 9 6.25 -2.48 11.29
C GLY A 9 7.02 -1.38 12.01
N VAL A 10 7.41 -1.65 13.27
CA VAL A 10 8.30 -0.79 14.06
C VAL A 10 9.44 -1.63 14.62
N GLY A 11 10.69 -1.23 14.35
CA GLY A 11 11.87 -1.93 14.86
C GLY A 11 11.99 -3.40 14.41
N GLY A 12 11.40 -3.75 13.26
CA GLY A 12 11.39 -5.12 12.73
C GLY A 12 10.25 -6.01 13.22
N ASN A 13 9.46 -5.55 14.21
CA ASN A 13 8.25 -6.24 14.64
C ASN A 13 7.07 -5.81 13.76
N TRP A 14 6.43 -6.76 13.10
CA TRP A 14 5.29 -6.55 12.20
C TRP A 14 4.01 -7.06 12.85
N GLN A 15 2.93 -6.30 12.67
CA GLN A 15 1.60 -6.65 13.14
C GLN A 15 0.57 -6.39 12.03
N PRO A 16 -0.53 -7.17 11.98
CA PRO A 16 -1.61 -6.93 11.03
C PRO A 16 -2.19 -5.53 11.15
N ASP A 17 -2.60 -4.97 10.01
CA ASP A 17 -3.28 -3.69 9.88
C ASP A 17 -4.56 -3.83 9.03
N ALA A 18 -5.35 -2.76 8.92
CA ALA A 18 -6.52 -2.70 8.07
C ALA A 18 -6.15 -2.73 6.58
N ASP A 19 -6.96 -3.44 5.78
CA ASP A 19 -6.75 -3.60 4.35
C ASP A 19 -6.54 -2.25 3.63
N LEU A 20 -5.52 -2.18 2.77
CA LEU A 20 -5.36 -1.08 1.83
C LEU A 20 -6.12 -1.39 0.54
N THR A 21 -7.06 -0.53 0.15
CA THR A 21 -7.66 -0.57 -1.18
C THR A 21 -7.22 0.64 -1.99
N VAL A 22 -6.63 0.39 -3.15
CA VAL A 22 -6.22 1.44 -4.10
C VAL A 22 -7.12 1.41 -5.32
N HIS A 23 -7.63 2.57 -5.72
CA HIS A 23 -8.46 2.72 -6.90
C HIS A 23 -8.18 4.05 -7.61
N ILE A 24 -7.80 3.99 -8.89
CA ILE A 24 -7.54 5.16 -9.72
C ILE A 24 -8.41 5.07 -10.98
N SER A 25 -9.64 5.62 -10.89
CA SER A 25 -10.68 5.43 -11.92
C SER A 25 -10.30 5.96 -13.31
N ASN A 26 -9.50 7.03 -13.39
CA ASN A 26 -9.12 7.69 -14.64
C ASN A 26 -7.84 7.11 -15.28
N ARG A 27 -7.16 6.16 -14.63
CA ARG A 27 -5.89 5.56 -15.08
C ARG A 27 -5.85 4.07 -14.74
N LYS A 28 -6.73 3.31 -15.39
CA LYS A 28 -6.88 1.87 -15.15
C LYS A 28 -5.61 1.06 -15.43
N ASP A 29 -4.72 1.55 -16.30
CA ASP A 29 -3.43 0.90 -16.56
C ASP A 29 -2.46 0.99 -15.38
N VAL A 30 -2.67 1.93 -14.46
CA VAL A 30 -1.84 2.09 -13.26
C VAL A 30 -2.35 1.20 -12.12
N VAL A 31 -3.66 1.15 -11.91
CA VAL A 31 -4.32 0.27 -10.94
C VAL A 31 -5.52 -0.41 -11.61
N PRO A 32 -5.35 -1.65 -12.12
CA PRO A 32 -6.39 -2.34 -12.86
C PRO A 32 -7.68 -2.60 -12.07
N ASP A 33 -8.77 -2.80 -12.80
CA ASP A 33 -10.02 -3.29 -12.24
C ASP A 33 -9.93 -4.81 -12.08
N GLY A 34 -9.82 -5.29 -10.83
CA GLY A 34 -9.78 -6.72 -10.51
C GLY A 34 -8.39 -7.35 -10.58
N GLY A 35 -7.32 -6.55 -10.57
CA GLY A 35 -5.94 -7.04 -10.59
C GLY A 35 -4.97 -6.08 -9.89
N PRO A 36 -3.79 -6.58 -9.51
CA PRO A 36 -2.77 -5.74 -8.90
C PRO A 36 -2.09 -4.82 -9.93
N PRO A 37 -1.46 -3.71 -9.49
CA PRO A 37 -0.58 -2.89 -10.32
C PRO A 37 0.62 -3.68 -10.86
N SER A 38 1.26 -3.19 -11.92
CA SER A 38 2.52 -3.76 -12.40
C SER A 38 3.68 -3.57 -11.40
N THR A 39 4.69 -4.44 -11.46
CA THR A 39 5.95 -4.24 -10.72
C THR A 39 6.54 -2.86 -10.99
N GLY A 40 7.00 -2.18 -9.95
CA GLY A 40 7.62 -0.86 -10.02
C GLY A 40 6.63 0.30 -10.00
N THR A 41 5.31 0.04 -10.04
CA THR A 41 4.32 1.10 -9.77
C THR A 41 4.53 1.62 -8.35
N THR A 42 4.50 2.94 -8.18
CA THR A 42 4.55 3.60 -6.87
C THR A 42 3.31 4.46 -6.67
N VAL A 43 2.70 4.36 -5.50
CA VAL A 43 1.59 5.21 -5.07
C VAL A 43 2.01 5.98 -3.82
N THR A 44 1.89 7.30 -3.89
CA THR A 44 2.18 8.21 -2.78
C THR A 44 0.93 9.01 -2.45
N TRP A 45 0.64 9.18 -1.16
CA TRP A 45 -0.42 10.05 -0.66
C TRP A 45 0.07 10.92 0.48
N SER A 46 -0.61 12.04 0.71
CA SER A 46 -0.35 12.96 1.81
C SER A 46 -1.60 13.75 2.15
N GLY A 47 -1.88 13.95 3.44
CA GLY A 47 -2.97 14.76 3.94
C GLY A 47 -3.04 14.76 5.47
N ASP A 48 -4.08 15.40 6.02
CA ASP A 48 -4.28 15.54 7.47
C ASP A 48 -4.43 14.19 8.19
N GLN A 49 -4.87 13.16 7.47
CA GLN A 49 -5.05 11.80 7.98
C GLN A 49 -3.82 10.91 7.75
N GLY A 50 -2.67 11.52 7.47
CA GLY A 50 -1.40 10.84 7.29
C GLY A 50 -0.93 10.79 5.84
N ASN A 51 0.23 10.17 5.68
CA ASN A 51 0.94 10.10 4.42
C ASN A 51 1.62 8.75 4.28
N GLY A 52 1.92 8.38 3.04
CA GLY A 52 2.63 7.14 2.77
C GLY A 52 3.08 7.02 1.32
N THR A 53 3.99 6.08 1.12
CA THR A 53 4.52 5.70 -0.18
C THR A 53 4.63 4.19 -0.23
N VAL A 54 4.08 3.57 -1.27
CA VAL A 54 4.15 2.12 -1.48
C VAL A 54 4.62 1.83 -2.89
N THR A 55 5.55 0.89 -3.02
CA THR A 55 6.02 0.39 -4.32
C THR A 55 5.62 -1.07 -4.47
N PHE A 56 5.04 -1.41 -5.61
CA PHE A 56 4.55 -2.75 -5.91
C PHE A 56 5.65 -3.61 -6.53
N PHE A 57 5.73 -4.87 -6.11
CA PHE A 57 6.71 -5.86 -6.54
C PHE A 57 6.02 -7.18 -6.91
N ASP A 58 6.76 -8.11 -7.52
CA ASP A 58 6.27 -9.46 -7.83
C ASP A 58 4.97 -9.46 -8.66
N ASN A 59 4.92 -8.66 -9.72
CA ASN A 59 3.72 -8.41 -10.53
C ASN A 59 2.56 -7.84 -9.70
N GLY A 60 2.91 -7.05 -8.69
CA GLY A 60 2.02 -6.39 -7.74
C GLY A 60 1.36 -7.32 -6.73
N SER A 61 1.81 -8.57 -6.59
CA SER A 61 1.33 -9.45 -5.52
C SER A 61 1.76 -8.96 -4.14
N ASN A 62 2.83 -8.16 -4.06
CA ASN A 62 3.31 -7.57 -2.81
C ASN A 62 3.60 -6.08 -3.01
N PHE A 63 3.53 -5.31 -1.92
CA PHE A 63 4.14 -3.98 -1.86
C PHE A 63 4.95 -3.81 -0.57
N SER A 64 5.90 -2.88 -0.62
CA SER A 64 6.63 -2.40 0.56
C SER A 64 6.79 -0.89 0.49
N GLY A 65 6.90 -0.25 1.65
CA GLY A 65 6.99 1.19 1.77
C GLY A 65 6.94 1.67 3.20
N THR A 66 6.48 2.92 3.37
CA THR A 66 6.31 3.55 4.67
C THR A 66 4.98 4.29 4.75
N ALA A 67 4.46 4.40 5.96
CA ALA A 67 3.29 5.21 6.26
C ALA A 67 3.51 5.96 7.59
N GLN A 68 2.79 7.04 7.78
CA GLN A 68 2.68 7.72 9.07
C GLN A 68 1.24 8.20 9.22
N PHE A 69 0.60 7.79 10.31
CA PHE A 69 -0.78 8.13 10.63
C PHE A 69 -0.85 9.14 11.78
N PRO A 70 -1.99 9.85 11.97
CA PRO A 70 -2.11 10.88 12.99
C PRO A 70 -1.82 10.36 14.40
N GLY A 71 -0.92 11.04 15.13
CA GLY A 71 -0.54 10.65 16.49
C GLY A 71 0.52 9.55 16.58
N GLU A 72 1.02 9.07 15.45
CA GLU A 72 2.04 8.02 15.38
C GLU A 72 3.35 8.52 14.73
N GLY A 73 4.45 7.80 14.96
CA GLY A 73 5.69 7.98 14.21
C GLY A 73 5.66 7.24 12.86
N PRO A 74 6.67 7.43 12.00
CA PRO A 74 6.79 6.67 10.76
C PRO A 74 6.90 5.16 11.03
N VAL A 75 6.13 4.37 10.28
CA VAL A 75 6.15 2.91 10.32
C VAL A 75 6.56 2.34 8.96
N GLY A 76 7.17 1.17 8.98
CA GLY A 76 7.25 0.32 7.79
C GLY A 76 5.85 -0.15 7.39
N TYR A 77 5.57 -0.21 6.10
CA TYR A 77 4.27 -0.63 5.60
C TYR A 77 4.43 -1.63 4.47
N ARG A 78 3.75 -2.76 4.57
CA ARG A 78 3.77 -3.80 3.54
C ARG A 78 2.40 -4.41 3.36
N GLY A 79 2.17 -5.01 2.21
CA GLY A 79 0.95 -5.75 2.00
C GLY A 79 1.05 -6.79 0.90
N THR A 80 0.17 -7.78 0.99
CA THR A 80 0.03 -8.86 0.03
C THR A 80 -1.36 -8.79 -0.60
N PHE A 81 -1.40 -8.90 -1.93
CA PHE A 81 -2.62 -8.76 -2.72
C PHE A 81 -3.66 -9.79 -2.27
N SER A 82 -4.89 -9.32 -2.04
CA SER A 82 -6.06 -10.16 -1.75
C SER A 82 -7.02 -10.06 -2.92
N ARG A 83 -7.41 -11.22 -3.46
CA ARG A 83 -8.54 -11.30 -4.40
C ARG A 83 -9.87 -11.12 -3.70
#